data_AF-A0A0C2CP29-F1
#
_entry.id   AF-A0A0C2CP29-F1
#
_cell.length_a   1.000
_cell.length_b   1.000
_cell.length_c   1.000
_cell.angle_alpha   90.00
_cell.angle_beta   90.00
_cell.angle_gamma   90.00
#
_symmetry.space_group_name_H-M   'P 1'
#
loop_
_entity.id
_entity.type
_entity.pdbx_description
1 polymer ?
#
loop_
_entity_poly.entity_id
_entity_poly.type
_entity_poly.pdbx_seq_one_letter_code
_entity_poly.pdbx_strand_id
1 'polypeptide(L)'
;MEEDLANDNMTDYGSEQDISLWPFHSSNANLTISGQDIVGSVNFLNENFELLNLAKFGPIENVKFVIVIQVHNRPTYLGYLIESLRATRGIEDALLVFSHDINVAPVNEMIRNITFARVLQIYYPYNMQLFPHVFPGQDPKDCPERVGKKAAATMRCKNFENPDKYGNYRVAKLTQIKHHWWWKVR
;
A
#
# COMPACT_ATOMS: atom_id res chain seq x y z
N MET A 1 37.81 17.60 18.35
CA MET A 1 37.24 16.81 19.46
C MET A 1 35.75 16.75 19.20
N GLU A 2 35.24 16.04 18.20
CA GLU A 2 35.53 14.64 17.79
C GLU A 2 35.49 13.67 18.96
N GLU A 3 34.69 12.61 18.79
CA GLU A 3 34.27 11.56 19.74
C GLU A 3 33.11 12.04 20.63
N ASP A 4 31.84 11.72 20.36
CA ASP A 4 31.27 10.38 20.24
C ASP A 4 30.16 10.30 19.17
N LEU A 5 30.47 9.66 18.04
CA LEU A 5 29.50 9.20 17.03
C LEU A 5 29.67 7.67 16.88
N ALA A 6 29.23 6.91 17.88
CA ALA A 6 29.19 5.45 17.78
C ALA A 6 28.27 4.84 18.85
N ASN A 7 26.96 4.81 18.59
CA ASN A 7 26.06 3.68 18.88
C ASN A 7 24.61 4.12 18.67
N ASP A 8 24.12 4.00 17.44
CA ASP A 8 22.68 3.96 17.19
C ASP A 8 22.34 2.51 16.84
N ASN A 9 22.13 1.72 17.90
CA ASN A 9 21.73 0.33 17.79
C ASN A 9 20.31 0.28 17.26
N MET A 10 20.21 -0.26 16.04
CA MET A 10 19.02 -0.50 15.26
C MET A 10 18.11 -1.52 15.95
N THR A 11 17.25 -1.07 16.86
CA THR A 11 16.17 -1.89 17.43
C THR A 11 14.93 -1.05 17.72
N ASP A 12 14.07 -0.90 16.71
CA ASP A 12 12.62 -0.78 16.94
C ASP A 12 11.86 -1.31 15.71
N TYR A 13 11.95 -2.62 15.50
CA TYR A 13 10.93 -3.37 14.76
C TYR A 13 9.87 -3.79 15.76
N GLY A 14 8.99 -2.85 16.10
CA GLY A 14 7.77 -3.13 16.84
C GLY A 14 7.00 -4.26 16.15
N SER A 15 6.77 -5.33 16.91
CA SER A 15 6.04 -6.55 16.57
C SER A 15 5.03 -6.39 15.44
N GLU A 16 5.36 -6.94 14.27
CA GLU A 16 4.40 -7.22 13.21
C GLU A 16 3.32 -8.13 13.81
N GLN A 17 2.12 -7.58 14.03
CA GLN A 17 0.97 -8.44 14.29
C GLN A 17 0.76 -9.30 13.04
N ASP A 18 0.99 -10.60 13.21
CA ASP A 18 0.88 -11.61 12.18
C ASP A 18 -0.58 -11.70 11.70
N ILE A 19 -0.89 -10.96 10.66
CA ILE A 19 -2.19 -10.95 9.96
C ILE A 19 -2.44 -12.26 9.19
N SER A 20 -1.54 -13.26 9.25
CA SER A 20 -1.84 -14.62 8.76
C SER A 20 -2.83 -15.38 9.66
N LEU A 21 -3.09 -14.88 10.87
CA LEU A 21 -3.96 -15.52 11.87
C LEU A 21 -5.45 -15.22 11.72
N TRP A 22 -5.90 -14.50 10.69
CA TRP A 22 -7.34 -14.45 10.38
C TRP A 22 -7.77 -15.86 9.91
N PRO A 23 -8.55 -16.61 10.71
CA PRO A 23 -8.90 -17.96 10.34
C PRO A 23 -9.98 -17.88 9.26
N PHE A 24 -9.57 -17.97 8.00
CA PHE A 24 -10.48 -18.34 6.92
C PHE A 24 -10.83 -19.81 7.11
N HIS A 25 -11.82 -20.10 7.95
CA HIS A 25 -12.45 -21.41 7.95
C HIS A 25 -13.21 -21.56 6.64
N SER A 26 -12.53 -22.10 5.62
CA SER A 26 -13.19 -22.66 4.45
C SER A 26 -13.86 -23.97 4.87
N SER A 27 -15.04 -23.87 5.49
CA SER A 27 -15.96 -25.00 5.55
C SER A 27 -16.57 -25.17 4.16
N ASN A 28 -15.89 -25.95 3.33
CA ASN A 28 -16.17 -26.25 1.91
C ASN A 28 -15.60 -25.23 0.91
N ALA A 29 -14.64 -25.66 0.09
CA ALA A 29 -14.75 -25.61 -1.39
C ALA A 29 -13.40 -25.89 -2.07
N ASN A 30 -13.45 -26.72 -3.11
CA ASN A 30 -12.51 -26.68 -4.23
C ASN A 30 -12.66 -25.36 -5.01
N LEU A 31 -12.44 -24.21 -4.36
CA LEU A 31 -12.39 -22.90 -5.00
C LEU A 31 -10.97 -22.34 -4.85
N THR A 32 -10.12 -22.63 -5.82
CA THR A 32 -8.89 -21.85 -6.02
C THR A 32 -9.26 -20.54 -6.70
N ILE A 33 -9.33 -19.46 -5.91
CA ILE A 33 -9.49 -18.10 -6.43
C ILE A 33 -8.24 -17.75 -7.24
N SER A 34 -8.40 -17.29 -8.48
CA SER A 34 -7.27 -16.88 -9.29
C SER A 34 -6.81 -15.46 -8.93
N GLY A 35 -5.55 -15.12 -9.24
CA GLY A 35 -5.06 -13.75 -9.06
C GLY A 35 -5.87 -12.71 -9.84
N GLN A 36 -6.48 -13.12 -10.96
CA GLN A 36 -7.34 -12.26 -11.76
C GLN A 36 -8.68 -11.98 -11.06
N ASP A 37 -9.23 -12.96 -10.35
CA ASP A 37 -10.47 -12.79 -9.57
C ASP A 37 -10.24 -11.84 -8.38
N ILE A 38 -9.06 -11.90 -7.76
CA ILE A 38 -8.66 -10.98 -6.69
C ILE A 38 -8.58 -9.54 -7.23
N VAL A 39 -7.86 -9.34 -8.34
CA VAL A 39 -7.75 -8.02 -8.99
C VAL A 39 -9.12 -7.53 -9.43
N GLY A 40 -9.94 -8.41 -10.01
CA GLY A 40 -11.32 -8.10 -10.42
C GLY A 40 -12.16 -7.63 -9.25
N SER A 41 -12.04 -8.28 -8.09
CA SER A 41 -12.77 -7.91 -6.87
C SER A 41 -12.33 -6.54 -6.35
N VAL A 42 -11.03 -6.24 -6.36
CA VAL A 42 -10.52 -4.91 -5.96
C VAL A 42 -10.95 -3.84 -6.96
N ASN A 43 -10.91 -4.11 -8.26
CA ASN A 43 -11.38 -3.17 -9.27
C ASN A 43 -12.88 -2.93 -9.17
N PHE A 44 -13.67 -3.96 -8.87
CA PHE A 44 -15.10 -3.82 -8.62
C PHE A 44 -15.36 -2.91 -7.41
N LEU A 45 -14.64 -3.12 -6.30
CA LEU A 45 -14.68 -2.17 -5.18
C LEU A 45 -14.28 -0.79 -5.68
N ASN A 46 -13.29 -0.71 -6.57
CA ASN A 46 -12.80 0.55 -7.09
C ASN A 46 -13.77 1.34 -7.96
N GLU A 47 -14.66 0.64 -8.65
CA GLU A 47 -15.68 1.24 -9.50
C GLU A 47 -16.94 1.62 -8.71
N ASN A 48 -17.17 0.96 -7.56
CA ASN A 48 -18.39 1.09 -6.76
C ASN A 48 -18.16 1.80 -5.42
N PHE A 49 -17.12 2.63 -5.34
CA PHE A 49 -16.78 3.30 -4.09
C PHE A 49 -17.84 4.26 -3.58
N GLU A 50 -17.96 4.29 -2.26
CA GLU A 50 -18.73 5.30 -1.57
C GLU A 50 -17.94 6.61 -1.48
N LEU A 51 -18.47 7.65 -2.11
CA LEU A 51 -18.03 9.03 -1.93
C LEU A 51 -18.62 9.57 -0.62
N LEU A 52 -17.76 9.88 0.34
CA LEU A 52 -18.19 10.36 1.65
C LEU A 52 -18.48 11.87 1.63
N ASN A 53 -19.40 12.28 2.50
CA ASN A 53 -19.74 13.68 2.78
C ASN A 53 -20.39 14.46 1.63
N LEU A 54 -20.92 13.79 0.61
CA LEU A 54 -21.65 14.45 -0.50
C LEU A 54 -22.87 15.24 -0.01
N ALA A 55 -23.57 14.76 1.03
CA ALA A 55 -24.72 15.48 1.59
C ALA A 55 -24.35 16.87 2.17
N LYS A 56 -23.11 17.02 2.67
CA LYS A 56 -22.63 18.25 3.31
C LYS A 56 -21.98 19.21 2.32
N PHE A 57 -21.18 18.68 1.40
CA PHE A 57 -20.41 19.51 0.48
C PHE A 57 -21.04 19.58 -0.92
N GLY A 58 -22.07 18.80 -1.21
CA GLY A 58 -22.67 18.70 -2.54
C GLY A 58 -21.93 17.69 -3.43
N PRO A 59 -22.40 17.53 -4.68
CA PRO A 59 -21.96 16.46 -5.56
C PRO A 59 -20.53 16.71 -6.10
N ILE A 60 -19.98 15.72 -6.80
CA ILE A 60 -18.56 15.71 -7.20
C ILE A 60 -18.21 16.81 -8.21
N GLU A 61 -19.19 17.29 -8.98
CA GLU A 61 -19.03 18.37 -9.96
C GLU A 61 -18.64 19.71 -9.30
N ASN A 62 -18.90 19.87 -8.00
CA ASN A 62 -18.55 21.06 -7.24
C ASN A 62 -17.09 21.07 -6.75
N VAL A 63 -16.34 19.99 -6.99
CA VAL A 63 -14.93 19.87 -6.56
C VAL A 63 -14.06 20.81 -7.38
N LYS A 64 -13.27 21.66 -6.72
CA LYS A 64 -12.35 22.61 -7.39
C LYS A 64 -10.96 22.02 -7.64
N PHE A 65 -10.49 21.16 -6.75
CA PHE A 65 -9.19 20.51 -6.85
C PHE A 65 -9.19 19.17 -6.12
N VAL A 66 -8.30 18.28 -6.56
CA VAL A 66 -8.18 16.92 -6.04
C VAL A 66 -6.83 16.76 -5.38
N ILE A 67 -6.82 16.21 -4.17
CA ILE A 67 -5.60 15.83 -3.46
C ILE A 67 -5.58 14.31 -3.39
N VAL A 68 -4.54 13.70 -3.98
CA VAL A 68 -4.35 12.25 -3.94
C VAL A 68 -3.26 11.92 -2.92
N ILE A 69 -3.62 11.16 -1.88
CA ILE A 69 -2.75 10.78 -0.78
C ILE A 69 -2.36 9.32 -0.95
N GLN A 70 -1.05 9.03 -1.02
CA GLN A 70 -0.56 7.65 -0.95
C GLN A 70 -0.53 7.18 0.50
N VAL A 71 -1.31 6.14 0.81
CA VAL A 71 -1.48 5.58 2.16
C VAL A 71 -0.86 4.20 2.23
N HIS A 72 -0.06 3.99 3.29
CA HIS A 72 0.49 2.70 3.71
C HIS A 72 0.10 2.46 5.19
N ASN A 73 0.72 1.49 5.87
CA ASN A 73 0.47 1.21 7.29
C ASN A 73 1.26 2.15 8.25
N ARG A 74 0.93 3.44 8.25
CA ARG A 74 1.54 4.46 9.14
C ARG A 74 0.48 5.38 9.76
N PRO A 75 -0.37 4.87 10.68
CA PRO A 75 -1.53 5.60 11.20
C PRO A 75 -1.15 6.91 11.92
N THR A 76 -0.03 6.94 12.65
CA THR A 76 0.43 8.17 13.33
C THR A 76 0.67 9.33 12.36
N TYR A 77 1.38 9.05 11.26
CA TYR A 77 1.66 10.06 10.23
C TYR A 77 0.40 10.47 9.47
N LEU A 78 -0.49 9.50 9.20
CA LEU A 78 -1.79 9.79 8.59
C LEU A 78 -2.63 10.71 9.50
N GLY A 79 -2.59 10.50 10.81
CA GLY A 79 -3.26 11.36 11.78
C GLY A 79 -2.77 12.80 11.72
N TYR A 80 -1.44 13.02 11.70
CA TYR A 80 -0.86 14.36 11.55
C TYR A 80 -1.26 15.01 10.22
N LEU A 81 -1.28 14.26 9.12
CA LEU A 81 -1.74 14.74 7.82
C LEU A 81 -3.21 15.18 7.88
N ILE A 82 -4.10 14.33 8.40
CA ILE A 82 -5.54 14.63 8.49
C ILE A 82 -5.77 15.89 9.33
N GLU A 83 -5.05 16.06 10.44
CA GLU A 83 -5.19 17.26 11.28
C GLU A 83 -4.71 18.52 10.55
N SER A 84 -3.61 18.44 9.79
CA SER A 84 -3.14 19.55 8.97
C SER A 84 -4.14 19.94 7.86
N LEU A 85 -4.78 18.94 7.23
CA LEU A 85 -5.79 19.17 6.20
C LEU A 85 -7.05 19.80 6.81
N ARG A 86 -7.47 19.36 8.00
CA ARG A 86 -8.61 19.94 8.74
C ARG A 86 -8.44 21.43 9.00
N ALA A 87 -7.22 21.87 9.32
CA ALA A 87 -6.89 23.26 9.58
C ALA A 87 -6.71 24.11 8.30
N THR A 88 -6.73 23.49 7.12
CA THR A 88 -6.48 24.18 5.84
C THR A 88 -7.74 24.91 5.36
N ARG A 89 -7.61 26.22 5.10
CA ARG A 89 -8.70 27.04 4.55
C ARG A 89 -9.04 26.60 3.12
N GLY A 90 -10.33 26.38 2.83
CA GLY A 90 -10.81 26.00 1.50
C GLY A 90 -10.71 24.49 1.22
N ILE A 91 -10.39 23.67 2.22
CA ILE A 91 -10.32 22.21 2.07
C ILE A 91 -11.69 21.58 1.76
N GLU A 92 -12.77 22.25 2.13
CA GLU A 92 -14.15 21.88 1.85
C GLU A 92 -14.47 21.83 0.34
N ASP A 93 -13.73 22.57 -0.48
CA ASP A 93 -13.85 22.58 -1.94
C ASP A 93 -13.05 21.44 -2.60
N ALA A 94 -12.27 20.68 -1.81
CA ALA A 94 -11.43 19.60 -2.30
C ALA A 94 -12.15 18.24 -2.32
N LEU A 95 -11.65 17.35 -3.17
CA LEU A 95 -11.82 15.90 -3.02
C LEU A 95 -10.51 15.30 -2.51
N LEU A 96 -10.57 14.64 -1.35
CA LEU A 96 -9.46 13.89 -0.79
C LEU A 96 -9.54 12.43 -1.23
N VAL A 97 -8.60 12.00 -2.06
CA VAL A 97 -8.50 10.63 -2.55
C VAL A 97 -7.39 9.92 -1.79
N PHE A 98 -7.75 9.04 -0.86
CA PHE A 98 -6.80 8.20 -0.14
C PHE A 98 -6.57 6.91 -0.94
N SER A 99 -5.35 6.70 -1.39
CA SER A 99 -4.96 5.56 -2.21
C SER A 99 -4.14 4.59 -1.39
N HIS A 100 -4.66 3.41 -1.13
CA HIS A 100 -4.12 2.42 -0.22
C HIS A 100 -3.33 1.33 -0.96
N ASP A 101 -2.16 0.95 -0.46
CA ASP A 101 -1.47 -0.28 -0.87
C ASP A 101 -1.55 -1.41 0.17
N ILE A 102 -2.28 -1.18 1.25
CA ILE A 102 -2.59 -2.18 2.27
C ILE A 102 -3.93 -1.85 2.92
N ASN A 103 -4.76 -2.86 3.12
CA ASN A 103 -6.06 -2.72 3.76
C ASN A 103 -5.92 -2.96 5.27
N VAL A 104 -6.03 -1.89 6.07
CA VAL A 104 -5.84 -1.92 7.54
C VAL A 104 -6.99 -1.18 8.20
N ALA A 105 -7.73 -1.86 9.08
CA ALA A 105 -8.96 -1.32 9.69
C ALA A 105 -8.76 0.02 10.42
N PRO A 106 -7.75 0.19 11.31
CA PRO A 106 -7.48 1.49 11.95
C PRO A 106 -7.29 2.65 10.96
N VAL A 107 -6.60 2.42 9.84
CA VAL A 107 -6.35 3.43 8.81
C VAL A 107 -7.66 3.81 8.11
N ASN A 108 -8.47 2.82 7.77
CA ASN A 108 -9.75 3.04 7.09
C ASN A 108 -10.75 3.78 8.00
N GLU A 109 -10.79 3.45 9.28
CA GLU A 109 -11.64 4.13 10.27
C GLU A 109 -11.24 5.60 10.44
N MET A 110 -9.93 5.89 10.51
CA MET A 110 -9.44 7.27 10.55
C MET A 110 -9.90 8.09 9.34
N ILE A 111 -9.88 7.50 8.15
CA ILE A 111 -10.30 8.18 6.91
C ILE A 111 -11.83 8.33 6.84
N ARG A 112 -12.58 7.31 7.25
CA ARG A 112 -14.06 7.35 7.30
C ARG A 112 -14.59 8.42 8.25
N ASN A 113 -13.84 8.74 9.31
CA ASN A 113 -14.20 9.76 10.29
C ASN A 113 -13.90 11.21 9.84
N ILE A 114 -13.39 11.42 8.62
CA ILE A 114 -13.19 12.76 8.06
C ILE A 114 -14.56 13.37 7.71
N THR A 115 -14.86 14.55 8.26
CA THR A 115 -16.15 15.24 8.08
C THR A 115 -16.02 16.67 7.53
N PHE A 116 -14.81 17.08 7.17
CA PHE A 116 -14.47 18.45 6.74
C PHE A 116 -14.20 18.58 5.23
N ALA A 117 -14.21 17.50 4.47
CA ALA A 117 -14.07 17.50 3.01
C ALA A 117 -14.79 16.29 2.38
N ARG A 118 -14.92 16.27 1.05
CA ARG A 118 -15.35 15.06 0.32
C ARG A 118 -14.19 14.07 0.32
N VAL A 119 -14.50 12.79 0.52
CA VAL A 119 -13.48 11.74 0.65
C VAL A 119 -13.81 10.56 -0.25
N LEU A 120 -12.77 10.02 -0.88
CA LEU A 120 -12.77 8.79 -1.66
C LEU A 120 -11.61 7.91 -1.19
N GLN A 121 -11.83 6.61 -1.04
CA GLN A 121 -10.77 5.65 -0.76
C GLN A 121 -10.61 4.75 -1.98
N ILE A 122 -9.38 4.60 -2.47
CA ILE A 122 -9.03 3.71 -3.59
C ILE A 122 -7.99 2.66 -3.19
N TYR A 123 -8.07 1.43 -3.73
CA TYR A 123 -7.15 0.35 -3.34
C TYR A 123 -6.31 -0.12 -4.52
N TYR A 124 -4.99 -0.16 -4.31
CA TYR A 124 -4.04 -0.68 -5.28
C TYR A 124 -4.20 -2.20 -5.41
N PRO A 125 -4.59 -2.72 -6.58
CA PRO A 125 -5.03 -4.12 -6.72
C PRO A 125 -3.87 -5.12 -6.79
N TYR A 126 -2.62 -4.66 -6.80
CA TYR A 126 -1.42 -5.47 -7.04
C TYR A 126 -0.44 -5.40 -5.86
N ASN A 127 -0.96 -5.31 -4.63
CA ASN A 127 -0.15 -5.18 -3.43
C ASN A 127 0.29 -6.52 -2.84
N MET A 128 1.27 -6.47 -1.93
CA MET A 128 1.84 -7.62 -1.24
C MET A 128 0.89 -8.33 -0.28
N GLN A 129 -0.12 -7.64 0.27
CA GLN A 129 -1.14 -8.27 1.11
C GLN A 129 -1.99 -9.25 0.29
N LEU A 130 -2.26 -8.92 -0.98
CA LEU A 130 -3.01 -9.76 -1.91
C LEU A 130 -2.15 -10.84 -2.60
N PHE A 131 -0.87 -10.54 -2.83
CA PHE A 131 0.06 -11.42 -3.53
C PHE A 131 1.32 -11.71 -2.71
N PRO A 132 1.24 -12.33 -1.52
CA PRO A 132 2.39 -12.42 -0.60
C PRO A 132 3.56 -13.24 -1.16
N HIS A 133 3.26 -14.32 -1.89
CA HIS A 133 4.25 -15.33 -2.31
C HIS A 133 4.37 -15.49 -3.83
N VAL A 134 3.88 -14.52 -4.59
CA VAL A 134 3.94 -14.51 -6.06
C VAL A 134 4.12 -13.08 -6.51
N PHE A 135 4.77 -12.87 -7.66
CA PHE A 135 4.86 -11.53 -8.25
C PHE A 135 3.44 -10.93 -8.38
N PRO A 136 3.20 -9.68 -7.94
CA PRO A 136 4.16 -8.64 -7.55
C PRO A 136 4.53 -8.55 -6.06
N GLY A 137 4.23 -9.54 -5.22
CA GLY A 137 4.89 -9.70 -3.92
C GLY A 137 6.18 -10.51 -4.01
N GLN A 138 6.60 -11.14 -2.90
CA GLN A 138 7.91 -11.79 -2.80
C GLN A 138 7.77 -13.29 -3.08
N ASP A 139 8.12 -13.70 -4.30
CA ASP A 139 8.10 -15.12 -4.66
C ASP A 139 9.25 -15.85 -3.91
N PRO A 140 9.00 -17.01 -3.28
CA PRO A 140 10.06 -17.80 -2.63
C PRO A 140 11.21 -18.20 -3.56
N LYS A 141 10.98 -18.18 -4.88
CA LYS A 141 11.99 -18.48 -5.90
C LYS A 141 12.73 -17.24 -6.40
N ASP A 142 12.38 -16.03 -5.95
CA ASP A 142 13.13 -14.82 -6.28
C ASP A 142 14.55 -14.89 -5.66
N CYS A 143 15.52 -14.31 -6.36
CA CYS A 143 16.88 -14.20 -5.88
C CYS A 143 16.95 -13.29 -4.65
N PRO A 144 17.73 -13.64 -3.61
CA PRO A 144 17.98 -12.74 -2.49
C PRO A 144 18.65 -11.44 -2.94
N GLU A 145 18.28 -10.30 -2.35
CA GLU A 145 18.69 -8.95 -2.77
C GLU A 145 20.19 -8.85 -3.09
N ARG A 146 21.04 -9.31 -2.18
CA ARG A 146 22.50 -9.11 -2.26
C ARG A 146 23.29 -10.38 -2.52
N VAL A 147 22.66 -11.40 -3.12
CA VAL A 147 23.32 -12.70 -3.37
C VAL A 147 24.47 -12.59 -4.39
N GLY A 148 24.44 -11.58 -5.26
CA GLY A 148 25.43 -11.37 -6.31
C GLY A 148 25.21 -12.25 -7.55
N LYS A 149 25.61 -11.75 -8.73
CA LYS A 149 25.23 -12.34 -10.03
C LYS A 149 25.71 -13.78 -10.23
N LYS A 150 26.93 -14.09 -9.82
CA LYS A 150 27.51 -15.44 -9.98
C LYS A 150 26.73 -16.47 -9.15
N ALA A 151 26.50 -16.17 -7.86
CA ALA A 151 25.77 -17.06 -6.98
C ALA A 151 24.29 -17.20 -7.39
N ALA A 152 23.65 -16.12 -7.82
CA ALA A 152 22.30 -16.17 -8.39
C ALA A 152 22.20 -17.10 -9.61
N ALA A 153 23.18 -17.02 -10.52
CA ALA A 153 23.25 -17.89 -11.71
C ALA A 153 23.46 -19.37 -11.33
N THR A 154 24.26 -19.65 -10.30
CA THR A 154 24.42 -21.01 -9.75
C THR A 154 23.13 -21.51 -9.11
N MET A 155 22.42 -20.66 -8.35
CA MET A 155 21.14 -21.00 -7.71
C MET A 155 19.99 -21.14 -8.70
N ARG A 156 20.09 -20.54 -9.89
CA ARG A 156 19.03 -20.48 -10.91
C ARG A 156 17.70 -19.96 -10.33
N CYS A 157 17.78 -18.97 -9.44
CA CYS A 157 16.61 -18.29 -8.88
C CYS A 157 15.88 -17.48 -9.97
N LYS A 158 14.56 -17.29 -9.85
CA LYS A 158 13.64 -16.89 -10.92
C LYS A 158 14.06 -15.66 -11.73
N ASN A 159 14.64 -14.66 -11.08
CA ASN A 159 15.05 -13.38 -11.68
C ASN A 159 16.58 -13.22 -11.78
N PHE A 160 17.36 -14.31 -11.80
CA PHE A 160 18.83 -14.26 -11.75
C PHE A 160 19.46 -13.44 -12.90
N GLU A 161 18.84 -13.44 -14.07
CA GLU A 161 19.29 -12.69 -15.26
C GLU A 161 18.96 -11.19 -15.20
N ASN A 162 18.12 -10.77 -14.24
CA ASN A 162 17.57 -9.41 -14.17
C ASN A 162 17.94 -8.68 -12.86
N PRO A 163 19.23 -8.55 -12.51
CA PRO A 163 19.65 -7.67 -11.42
C PRO A 163 19.54 -6.19 -11.84
N ASP A 164 19.52 -5.29 -10.85
CA ASP A 164 19.64 -3.87 -11.09
C ASP A 164 21.04 -3.46 -11.58
N LYS A 165 21.24 -2.16 -11.83
CA LYS A 165 22.52 -1.58 -12.28
C LYS A 165 23.68 -1.89 -11.32
N TYR A 166 23.39 -2.07 -10.03
CA TYR A 166 24.37 -2.30 -8.97
C TYR A 166 24.54 -3.79 -8.64
N GLY A 167 23.80 -4.68 -9.31
CA GLY A 167 23.87 -6.12 -9.08
C GLY A 167 22.95 -6.63 -7.98
N ASN A 168 22.04 -5.81 -7.45
CA ASN A 168 21.05 -6.24 -6.47
C ASN A 168 19.79 -6.81 -7.17
N TYR A 169 19.13 -7.73 -6.49
CA TYR A 169 17.87 -8.31 -6.94
C TYR A 169 16.67 -7.63 -6.27
N ARG A 170 15.51 -7.82 -6.91
CA ARG A 170 14.25 -7.22 -6.53
C ARG A 170 13.87 -7.52 -5.07
N VAL A 171 13.45 -6.47 -4.36
CA VAL A 171 12.79 -6.57 -3.05
C VAL A 171 11.35 -6.05 -3.19
N ALA A 172 10.37 -6.93 -2.96
CA ALA A 172 8.96 -6.63 -3.23
C ALA A 172 8.46 -5.34 -2.54
N LYS A 173 8.77 -5.17 -1.24
CA LYS A 173 8.35 -4.00 -0.44
C LYS A 173 8.82 -2.67 -1.01
N LEU A 174 10.01 -2.65 -1.62
CA LEU A 174 10.57 -1.43 -2.24
C LEU A 174 9.90 -1.15 -3.58
N THR A 175 9.68 -2.19 -4.38
CA THR A 175 9.04 -2.05 -5.70
C THR A 175 7.58 -1.64 -5.63
N GLN A 176 6.84 -2.08 -4.59
CA GLN A 176 5.43 -1.73 -4.40
C GLN A 176 5.20 -0.22 -4.37
N ILE A 177 6.08 0.55 -3.71
CA ILE A 177 5.95 2.01 -3.57
C ILE A 177 5.85 2.68 -4.95
N LYS A 178 6.74 2.30 -5.88
CA LYS A 178 6.75 2.84 -7.24
C LYS A 178 5.58 2.35 -8.08
N HIS A 179 5.22 1.07 -7.96
CA HIS A 179 4.09 0.54 -8.71
C HIS A 179 2.76 1.18 -8.27
N HIS A 180 2.55 1.35 -6.97
CA HIS A 180 1.40 2.04 -6.41
C HIS A 180 1.37 3.52 -6.83
N TRP A 181 2.53 4.19 -6.88
CA TRP A 181 2.62 5.56 -7.41
C TRP A 181 2.16 5.65 -8.86
N TRP A 182 2.70 4.81 -9.73
CA TRP A 182 2.34 4.84 -11.14
C TRP A 182 0.88 4.45 -11.39
N TRP A 183 0.36 3.47 -10.66
CA TRP A 183 -1.01 3.00 -10.83
C TRP A 183 -2.06 4.08 -10.54
N LYS A 184 -1.90 4.86 -9.46
CA LYS A 184 -2.91 5.86 -9.06
C LYS A 184 -2.87 7.16 -9.85
N VAL A 185 -1.80 7.38 -10.63
CA VAL A 185 -1.62 8.57 -11.48
C VAL A 185 -2.20 8.33 -12.88
N ARG A 186 -2.40 7.07 -13.25
CA ARG A 186 -3.00 6.65 -14.51
C ARG A 186 -4.52 6.66 -14.40
#